data_AF-A0A4Q1DF91-F1
#
_entry.id   AF-A0A4Q1DF91-F1
#
_cell.length_a   1.000
_cell.length_b   1.000
_cell.length_c   1.000
_cell.angle_alpha   90.00
_cell.angle_beta   90.00
_cell.angle_gamma   90.00
#
_symmetry.space_group_name_H-M   'P 1'
#
loop_
_entity.id
_entity.type
_entity.pdbx_description
1 polymer ?
#
loop_
_entity_poly.entity_id
_entity_poly.type
_entity_poly.pdbx_seq_one_letter_code
_entity_poly.pdbx_strand_id
1 'polypeptide(L)' 'MTAYKNLGGNSNVLSYELGEDSIHVVFKSGTHRNYLYNHVSPGKAIVERMKALAIQGHGLNSYISTTVKSNFAKKW' A
#
# COMPACT_ATOMS: atom_id res chain seq x y z
N MET A 1 -2.56 -12.62 -2.93
CA MET A 1 -1.45 -11.67 -2.66
C MET A 1 -0.31 -11.78 -3.67
N THR A 2 0.18 -10.64 -4.14
CA THR A 2 1.28 -10.50 -5.09
C THR A 2 2.52 -9.90 -4.40
N ALA A 3 3.69 -10.50 -4.62
CA ALA A 3 4.94 -9.98 -4.07
C ALA A 3 5.29 -8.61 -4.69
N TYR A 4 5.71 -7.66 -3.85
CA TYR A 4 6.07 -6.33 -4.33
C TYR A 4 7.47 -6.36 -4.97
N LYS A 5 7.57 -5.94 -6.24
CA LYS A 5 8.81 -6.04 -7.03
C LYS A 5 9.99 -5.28 -6.41
N ASN A 6 9.72 -4.22 -5.64
CA ASN A 6 10.75 -3.43 -4.96
C ASN A 6 11.90 -3.01 -5.89
N LEU A 7 11.59 -2.47 -7.07
CA LEU A 7 12.59 -2.11 -8.08
C LEU A 7 13.58 -1.03 -7.59
N GLY A 8 13.18 -0.23 -6.59
CA GLY A 8 14.04 0.76 -5.93
C GLY A 8 14.92 0.20 -4.80
N GLY A 9 14.88 -1.10 -4.51
CA GLY A 9 15.71 -1.78 -3.52
C GLY A 9 15.33 -1.55 -2.04
N ASN A 10 14.86 -0.36 -1.68
CA ASN A 10 14.71 0.08 -0.28
C ASN A 10 13.25 0.23 0.21
N SER A 11 12.31 -0.53 -0.35
CA SER A 11 10.90 -0.52 0.09
C SER A 11 10.67 -1.40 1.32
N ASN A 12 9.91 -0.89 2.30
CA ASN A 12 9.39 -1.70 3.40
C ASN A 12 8.14 -2.50 3.01
N VAL A 13 7.60 -2.31 1.80
CA VAL A 13 6.47 -3.12 1.31
C VAL A 13 6.98 -4.52 0.92
N LEU A 14 6.34 -5.54 1.46
CA LEU A 14 6.60 -6.96 1.20
C LEU A 14 5.72 -7.49 0.06
N SER A 15 4.40 -7.31 0.19
CA SER A 15 3.40 -7.78 -0.76
C SER A 15 2.17 -6.88 -0.75
N TYR A 16 1.32 -7.03 -1.75
CA TYR A 16 0.05 -6.35 -1.83
C TYR A 16 -1.03 -7.26 -2.41
N GLU A 17 -2.28 -6.90 -2.21
CA GLU A 17 -3.45 -7.50 -2.85
C GLU A 17 -4.39 -6.42 -3.31
N LEU A 18 -4.83 -6.51 -4.56
CA LEU A 18 -5.74 -5.56 -5.17
C LEU A 18 -7.16 -6.10 -5.01
N GLY A 19 -8.03 -5.32 -4.38
CA GLY A 19 -9.48 -5.50 -4.41
C GLY A 19 -10.12 -4.52 -5.38
N GLU A 20 -11.43 -4.66 -5.59
CA GLU A 20 -12.22 -3.76 -6.45
C GLU A 20 -12.11 -2.31 -5.99
N ASP A 21 -12.38 -2.04 -4.71
CA ASP A 21 -12.32 -0.69 -4.13
C ASP A 21 -11.23 -0.53 -3.06
N SER A 22 -10.30 -1.47 -3.00
CA SER A 22 -9.31 -1.51 -1.93
C SER A 22 -7.96 -2.04 -2.38
N ILE A 23 -6.96 -1.77 -1.55
CA ILE A 23 -5.65 -2.39 -1.63
C ILE A 23 -5.23 -2.80 -0.22
N HIS A 24 -4.85 -4.06 -0.06
CA HIS A 24 -4.22 -4.57 1.15
C HIS A 24 -2.70 -4.57 0.92
N VAL A 25 -1.97 -3.87 1.78
CA VAL A 25 -0.50 -3.80 1.74
C VAL A 25 0.07 -4.49 2.97
N VAL A 26 1.10 -5.31 2.76
CA VAL A 26 1.86 -5.97 3.82
C VAL A 26 3.26 -5.39 3.88
N PHE A 27 3.69 -4.99 5.07
CA PHE A 27 5.04 -4.48 5.33
C PHE A 27 5.98 -5.57 5.86
N LYS A 28 7.28 -5.42 5.60
CA LYS A 28 8.33 -6.33 6.09
C LYS A 28 8.48 -6.21 7.61
N SER A 29 8.41 -4.99 8.14
CA SER A 29 8.55 -4.70 9.57
C SER A 29 7.54 -3.63 10.03
N GLY A 30 7.29 -3.60 11.36
CA GLY A 30 6.36 -2.68 12.02
C GLY A 30 5.51 -3.40 13.07
N THR A 31 4.91 -2.66 14.00
CA THR A 31 4.00 -3.20 15.03
C THR A 31 2.80 -3.91 14.41
N HIS A 32 2.24 -3.31 13.36
CA HIS A 32 1.22 -3.93 12.51
C HIS A 32 1.85 -4.07 11.13
N ARG A 33 1.58 -5.19 10.46
CA ARG A 33 2.17 -5.46 9.15
C ARG A 33 1.15 -5.37 8.05
N ASN A 34 -0.12 -5.56 8.35
CA ASN A 34 -1.19 -5.57 7.38
C ASN A 34 -1.95 -4.26 7.45
N TYR A 35 -2.14 -3.62 6.30
CA TYR A 35 -2.89 -2.37 6.19
C TYR A 35 -3.88 -2.48 5.02
N LEU A 36 -5.13 -2.17 5.31
CA LEU A 36 -6.19 -2.09 4.31
C LEU A 36 -6.49 -0.62 4.02
N TYR A 37 -6.43 -0.26 2.75
CA TYR A 37 -6.79 1.04 2.23
C TYR A 37 -7.99 0.85 1.31
N ASN A 38 -9.05 1.64 1.47
CA ASN A 38 -10.25 1.56 0.63
C ASN A 38 -10.72 2.94 0.15
N HIS A 39 -11.73 2.98 -0.71
CA HIS A 39 -12.26 4.23 -1.26
C HIS A 39 -12.89 5.17 -0.22
N VAL A 40 -13.15 4.69 1.01
CA VAL A 40 -13.62 5.52 2.13
C VAL A 40 -12.44 6.18 2.84
N SER A 41 -11.43 5.39 3.19
CA SER A 41 -10.20 5.82 3.85
C SER A 41 -9.02 5.09 3.22
N PRO A 42 -8.17 5.77 2.44
CA PRO A 42 -7.97 7.22 2.34
C PRO A 42 -8.77 7.98 1.27
N GLY A 43 -9.58 7.29 0.46
CA GLY A 43 -10.28 7.91 -0.66
C GLY A 43 -9.92 7.24 -2.00
N LYS A 44 -10.88 7.24 -2.94
CA LYS A 44 -10.73 6.57 -4.25
C LYS A 44 -9.46 6.99 -5.01
N ALA A 45 -9.21 8.29 -5.17
CA ALA A 45 -8.06 8.78 -5.93
C ALA A 45 -6.71 8.29 -5.37
N ILE A 46 -6.59 8.24 -4.05
CA ILE A 46 -5.37 7.78 -3.37
C ILE A 46 -5.22 6.27 -3.54
N VAL A 47 -6.31 5.51 -3.35
CA VAL A 47 -6.28 4.04 -3.52
C VAL A 47 -5.91 3.66 -4.95
N GLU A 48 -6.52 4.27 -5.96
CA GLU A 48 -6.17 3.98 -7.36
C GLU A 48 -4.71 4.33 -7.67
N ARG A 49 -4.19 5.42 -7.09
CA ARG A 49 -2.75 5.74 -7.19
C ARG A 49 -1.88 4.69 -6.51
N MET A 50 -2.26 4.20 -5.33
CA MET A 50 -1.55 3.11 -4.65
C MET A 50 -1.53 1.84 -5.48
N LYS A 51 -2.66 1.45 -6.09
CA LYS A 51 -2.75 0.28 -6.99
C LYS A 51 -1.79 0.44 -8.17
N ALA A 52 -1.76 1.61 -8.82
CA ALA A 52 -0.84 1.87 -9.93
C ALA A 52 0.64 1.73 -9.52
N LEU A 53 1.04 2.30 -8.38
CA LEU A 53 2.40 2.19 -7.85
C LEU A 53 2.76 0.74 -7.44
N ALA A 54 1.78 -0.01 -6.92
CA ALA A 54 1.94 -1.42 -6.56
C ALA A 54 2.30 -2.27 -7.79
N ILE A 55 1.55 -2.09 -8.89
CA ILE A 55 1.78 -2.76 -10.17
C ILE A 55 3.11 -2.33 -10.79
N GLN A 56 3.41 -1.04 -10.73
CA GLN A 56 4.66 -0.46 -11.23
C GLN A 56 5.89 -1.00 -10.47
N GLY A 57 5.73 -1.36 -9.20
CA GLY A 57 6.77 -2.00 -8.40
C GLY A 57 7.80 -1.04 -7.80
N HIS A 58 7.57 0.28 -7.86
CA HIS A 58 8.37 1.29 -7.19
C HIS A 58 7.50 2.45 -6.68
N GLY A 59 8.01 3.20 -5.69
CA GLY A 59 7.36 4.40 -5.16
C GLY A 59 6.21 4.19 -4.16
N LEU A 60 5.62 2.99 -4.06
CA LEU A 60 4.46 2.74 -3.17
C LEU A 60 4.77 3.06 -1.70
N ASN A 61 5.90 2.59 -1.17
CA ASN A 61 6.28 2.83 0.23
C ASN A 61 6.37 4.34 0.56
N SER A 62 7.12 5.08 -0.27
CA SER A 62 7.30 6.52 -0.09
C SER A 62 5.98 7.27 -0.21
N TYR A 63 5.12 6.88 -1.15
CA TYR A 63 3.79 7.47 -1.31
C TYR A 63 2.91 7.24 -0.09
N ILE A 64 2.92 6.03 0.47
CA ILE A 64 2.19 5.73 1.72
C ILE A 64 2.73 6.59 2.86
N SER A 65 4.06 6.67 3.05
CA SER A 65 4.65 7.43 4.15
C SER A 65 4.47 8.95 4.04
N THR A 66 4.41 9.50 2.83
CA THR A 66 4.35 10.97 2.61
C THR A 66 2.93 11.48 2.42
N THR A 67 2.10 10.79 1.63
CA THR A 67 0.76 11.24 1.26
C THR A 67 -0.31 10.61 2.15
N VAL A 68 -0.27 9.28 2.37
CA VAL A 68 -1.35 8.56 3.04
C VAL A 68 -1.21 8.61 4.56
N LYS A 69 0.02 8.50 5.09
CA LYS A 69 0.37 8.54 6.51
C LYS A 69 -0.49 7.56 7.33
N SER A 70 -1.32 8.08 8.23
CA SER A 70 -2.21 7.33 9.11
C SER A 70 -3.61 7.12 8.54
N ASN A 71 -3.86 7.50 7.28
CA ASN A 71 -5.18 7.37 6.66
C ASN A 71 -5.37 5.98 6.03
N PHE A 72 -5.86 5.04 6.83
CA PHE A 72 -6.15 3.67 6.42
C PHE A 72 -7.49 3.22 7.00
N ALA A 73 -8.13 2.24 6.38
CA ALA A 73 -9.40 1.70 6.84
C ALA A 73 -9.22 0.71 8.01
N LYS A 74 -8.18 -0.13 7.95
CA LYS A 74 -7.88 -1.13 8.99
C LYS A 74 -6.39 -1.45 9.00
N LYS A 75 -5.86 -1.81 10.19
CA LYS A 75 -4.53 -2.41 10.34
C LYS A 75 -4.56 -3.59 11.31
N TRP A 76 -3.71 -4.59 11.11
CA TRP A 76 -3.54 -5.74 12.00
C TRP A 76 -2.15 -6.38 11.89
#